data_AF-A0A2P8E1Q6-F1
#
_entry.id   AF-A0A2P8E1Q6-F1
#
_cell.length_a   1.000
_cell.length_b   1.000
_cell.length_c   1.000
_cell.angle_alpha   90.00
_cell.angle_beta   90.00
_cell.angle_gamma   90.00
#
_symmetry.space_group_name_H-M   'P 1'
#
loop_
_entity.id
_entity.type
_entity.pdbx_description
1 polymer ?
#
loop_
_entity_poly.entity_id
_entity_poly.type
_entity_poly.pdbx_seq_one_letter_code
_entity_poly.pdbx_strand_id
1 'polypeptide(L)'
;MEQNIVTTLFFGMIGIISFPLFIAIKDKFVVVKLGGQNVTIKNGENERKINWMEVESLSLIQFVYPPLYKLKVKGDEKVYWFNTENEFIKASGFVKDLSDMGDLIQKKKRELGI
;
A
#
# COMPACT_ATOMS: atom_id res chain seq x y z
N MET A 1 35.26 23.82 5.85
CA MET A 1 34.23 22.77 5.91
C MET A 1 34.55 21.80 4.78
N GLU A 2 35.38 20.80 5.05
CA GLU A 2 35.72 19.80 4.03
C GLU A 2 34.46 18.98 3.76
N GLN A 3 33.89 19.10 2.56
CA GLN A 3 32.87 18.20 2.10
C GLN A 3 33.51 16.81 2.02
N ASN A 4 33.07 15.90 2.89
CA ASN A 4 33.60 14.55 2.91
C ASN A 4 33.13 13.83 1.64
N ILE A 5 34.02 13.72 0.65
CA ILE A 5 33.76 13.14 -0.69
C ILE A 5 33.04 11.78 -0.57
N VAL A 6 33.38 11.00 0.46
CA VAL A 6 32.73 9.71 0.77
C VAL A 6 31.24 9.88 1.03
N THR A 7 30.84 10.87 1.82
CA THR A 7 29.44 11.17 2.12
C THR A 7 28.67 11.56 0.85
N THR A 8 29.28 12.39 -0.01
CA THR A 8 28.69 12.78 -1.30
C THR A 8 28.47 11.59 -2.22
N LEU A 9 29.46 10.70 -2.34
CA LEU A 9 29.34 9.47 -3.14
C LEU A 9 28.26 8.52 -2.60
N PHE A 10 28.18 8.36 -1.28
CA PHE A 10 27.20 7.50 -0.62
C PHE A 10 25.75 7.97 -0.91
N PHE A 11 25.45 9.24 -0.67
CA PHE A 11 24.11 9.78 -0.97
C PHE A 11 23.83 9.83 -2.48
N GLY A 12 24.83 10.07 -3.31
CA GLY A 12 24.72 10.00 -4.76
C GLY A 12 24.25 8.62 -5.24
N MET A 13 24.85 7.54 -4.71
CA MET A 13 24.42 6.18 -5.03
C MET A 13 23.00 5.86 -4.55
N ILE A 14 22.62 6.31 -3.35
CA ILE A 14 21.24 6.16 -2.85
C ILE A 14 20.25 6.81 -3.81
N GLY A 15 20.55 8.03 -4.30
CA GLY A 15 19.70 8.73 -5.26
C GLY A 15 19.55 7.96 -6.58
N ILE A 16 20.66 7.48 -7.14
CA ILE A 16 20.69 6.70 -8.38
C ILE A 16 19.88 5.41 -8.26
N ILE A 17 19.93 4.72 -7.11
CA ILE A 17 19.16 3.50 -6.86
C ILE A 17 17.68 3.82 -6.61
N SER A 18 17.38 4.89 -5.89
CA SER A 18 16.01 5.26 -5.52
C SER A 18 15.16 5.66 -6.72
N PHE A 19 15.76 6.26 -7.75
CA PHE A 19 15.02 6.76 -8.91
C PHE A 19 14.38 5.64 -9.76
N PRO A 20 15.10 4.61 -10.23
CA PRO A 20 14.48 3.45 -10.89
C PRO A 20 13.45 2.76 -10.00
N LEU A 21 13.71 2.68 -8.69
CA LEU A 21 12.81 2.08 -7.72
C LEU A 21 11.48 2.84 -7.66
N PHE A 22 11.54 4.17 -7.63
CA PHE A 22 10.36 5.03 -7.70
C PHE A 22 9.57 4.82 -8.99
N ILE A 23 10.23 4.83 -10.15
CA ILE A 23 9.56 4.59 -11.44
C ILE A 23 8.87 3.21 -11.48
N ALA A 24 9.47 2.18 -10.88
CA ALA A 24 8.92 0.83 -10.86
C ALA A 24 7.69 0.67 -9.96
N ILE A 25 7.53 1.50 -8.92
CA ILE A 25 6.44 1.38 -7.95
C ILE A 25 5.34 2.43 -8.09
N LYS A 26 5.62 3.59 -8.71
CA LYS A 26 4.70 4.74 -8.75
C LYS A 26 3.31 4.37 -9.28
N ASP A 27 3.23 3.52 -10.29
CA ASP A 27 1.98 3.16 -10.97
C ASP A 27 1.16 2.10 -10.22
N LYS A 28 1.72 1.53 -9.15
CA LYS A 28 1.02 0.57 -8.27
C LYS A 28 0.20 1.25 -7.20
N PHE A 29 0.53 2.50 -6.86
CA PHE A 29 -0.18 3.27 -5.84
C PHE A 29 -1.51 3.77 -6.38
N VAL A 30 -2.58 3.46 -5.67
CA VAL A 30 -3.95 3.79 -6.05
C VAL A 30 -4.74 4.30 -4.85
N VAL A 31 -5.85 4.98 -5.14
CA VAL A 31 -6.84 5.36 -4.12
C VAL A 31 -7.89 4.27 -4.06
N VAL A 32 -8.14 3.72 -2.87
CA VAL A 32 -9.16 2.71 -2.66
C VAL A 32 -10.27 3.27 -1.78
N LYS A 33 -11.53 3.02 -2.18
CA LYS A 33 -12.71 3.28 -1.35
C LYS A 33 -13.42 1.97 -1.08
N LEU A 34 -13.69 1.70 0.19
CA LEU A 34 -14.42 0.52 0.63
C LEU A 34 -15.86 0.93 0.98
N GLY A 35 -16.85 0.30 0.35
CA GLY A 35 -18.25 0.67 0.56
C GLY A 35 -19.20 -0.51 0.42
N GLY A 36 -19.89 -0.88 1.50
CA GLY A 36 -20.86 -1.97 1.50
C GLY A 36 -20.27 -3.28 0.98
N GLN A 37 -20.74 -3.74 -0.19
CA GLN A 37 -20.26 -4.96 -0.86
C GLN A 37 -19.18 -4.71 -1.92
N ASN A 38 -18.78 -3.46 -2.17
CA ASN A 38 -17.88 -3.11 -3.25
C ASN A 38 -16.57 -2.49 -2.77
N VAL A 39 -15.52 -2.73 -3.54
CA VAL A 39 -14.22 -2.08 -3.46
C VAL A 39 -14.06 -1.25 -4.73
N THR A 40 -13.78 0.04 -4.58
CA THR A 40 -13.55 0.93 -5.72
C THR A 40 -12.07 1.29 -5.76
N ILE A 41 -11.41 0.97 -6.87
CA ILE A 41 -9.99 1.19 -7.12
C ILE A 41 -9.89 2.34 -8.12
N LYS A 42 -9.26 3.44 -7.72
CA LYS A 42 -9.04 4.63 -8.56
C LYS A 42 -7.56 4.87 -8.81
N ASN A 43 -7.18 4.92 -10.07
CA ASN A 43 -5.83 5.24 -10.54
C ASN A 43 -5.90 6.40 -11.55
N GLY A 44 -5.61 7.61 -11.07
CA GLY A 44 -5.81 8.83 -11.85
C GLY A 44 -7.29 9.02 -12.23
N GLU A 45 -7.57 9.05 -13.53
CA GLU A 45 -8.92 9.16 -14.09
C GLU A 45 -9.63 7.81 -14.21
N ASN A 46 -8.88 6.70 -14.16
CA ASN A 46 -9.46 5.37 -14.26
C ASN A 46 -10.07 4.96 -12.92
N GLU A 47 -11.32 4.54 -12.94
CA GLU A 47 -12.03 4.01 -11.78
C GLU A 47 -12.58 2.64 -12.12
N ARG A 48 -12.30 1.66 -11.25
CA ARG A 48 -12.81 0.30 -11.35
C ARG A 48 -13.50 -0.08 -10.06
N LYS A 49 -14.76 -0.49 -10.16
CA LYS A 49 -15.53 -1.03 -9.04
C LYS A 49 -15.58 -2.55 -9.14
N ILE A 50 -15.25 -3.23 -8.06
CA ILE A 50 -15.28 -4.70 -7.94
C ILE A 50 -16.09 -5.10 -6.72
N ASN A 51 -16.63 -6.32 -6.71
CA ASN A 51 -17.22 -6.91 -5.51
C ASN A 51 -16.12 -7.44 -4.57
N TRP A 52 -16.37 -7.44 -3.26
CA TRP A 52 -15.46 -8.09 -2.30
C TRP A 52 -15.17 -9.57 -2.63
N MET A 53 -16.11 -10.29 -3.24
CA MET A 53 -15.93 -11.68 -3.68
C MET A 53 -14.87 -11.83 -4.79
N GLU A 54 -14.57 -10.74 -5.50
CA GLU A 54 -13.52 -10.68 -6.53
C GLU A 54 -12.14 -10.36 -5.93
N VAL A 55 -12.06 -10.04 -4.64
CA VAL A 55 -10.78 -9.84 -3.96
C VAL A 55 -10.11 -11.21 -3.77
N GLU A 56 -8.90 -11.35 -4.29
CA GLU A 56 -8.09 -12.56 -4.11
C GLU A 56 -7.32 -12.51 -2.80
N SER A 57 -6.70 -11.36 -2.50
CA SER A 57 -6.02 -11.14 -1.23
C SER A 57 -5.97 -9.66 -0.88
N LEU A 58 -6.01 -9.39 0.42
CA LEU A 58 -5.83 -8.06 0.99
C LEU A 58 -4.95 -8.16 2.24
N SER A 59 -3.73 -7.63 2.17
CA SER A 59 -2.75 -7.78 3.26
C SER A 59 -2.04 -6.47 3.59
N LEU A 60 -1.81 -6.26 4.88
CA LEU A 60 -1.03 -5.14 5.40
C LEU A 60 0.47 -5.49 5.28
N ILE A 61 1.23 -4.62 4.62
CA ILE A 61 2.69 -4.73 4.52
C ILE A 61 3.28 -4.21 5.83
N GLN A 62 3.91 -5.12 6.58
CA GLN A 62 4.57 -4.79 7.84
C GLN A 62 5.82 -3.92 7.62
N PHE A 63 6.25 -3.20 8.67
CA PHE A 63 7.45 -2.33 8.65
C PHE A 63 7.37 -1.09 7.74
N VAL A 64 6.23 -0.86 7.07
CA VAL A 64 5.98 0.32 6.22
C VAL A 64 5.00 1.26 6.91
N TYR A 65 5.29 2.56 6.87
CA TYR A 65 4.49 3.60 7.52
C TYR A 65 4.30 4.81 6.59
N PRO A 66 3.08 5.38 6.48
CA PRO A 66 1.82 4.93 7.08
C PRO A 66 1.39 3.52 6.61
N PRO A 67 0.42 2.85 7.28
CA PRO A 67 -0.03 1.50 6.93
C PRO A 67 -0.25 1.36 5.44
N LEU A 68 0.42 0.39 4.83
CA LEU A 68 0.38 0.16 3.39
C LEU A 68 -0.25 -1.21 3.12
N TYR A 69 -1.37 -1.22 2.41
CA TYR A 69 -2.06 -2.43 2.01
C TYR A 69 -1.70 -2.84 0.59
N LYS A 70 -1.64 -4.15 0.39
CA LYS A 70 -1.53 -4.81 -0.89
C LYS A 70 -2.86 -5.49 -1.20
N LEU A 71 -3.50 -5.07 -2.30
CA LEU A 71 -4.72 -5.63 -2.85
C LEU A 71 -4.43 -6.38 -4.15
N LYS A 72 -4.93 -7.61 -4.23
CA LYS A 72 -4.94 -8.41 -5.46
C LYS A 72 -6.37 -8.80 -5.79
N VAL A 73 -6.74 -8.66 -7.06
CA VAL A 73 -8.06 -8.96 -7.59
C VAL A 73 -7.98 -10.25 -8.41
N LYS A 74 -8.97 -11.12 -8.28
CA LYS A 74 -9.02 -12.40 -9.01
C LYS A 74 -9.02 -12.14 -10.52
N GLY A 75 -8.18 -12.87 -11.23
CA GLY A 75 -8.03 -12.73 -12.69
C GLY A 75 -7.36 -11.44 -13.16
N ASP A 76 -6.81 -10.63 -12.23
CA ASP A 76 -5.99 -9.47 -12.55
C ASP A 76 -4.52 -9.77 -12.21
N GLU A 77 -3.61 -9.51 -13.15
CA GLU A 77 -2.18 -9.64 -12.92
C GLU A 77 -1.62 -8.47 -12.09
N LYS A 78 -2.34 -7.35 -12.03
CA LYS A 78 -1.92 -6.15 -11.31
C LYS A 78 -2.06 -6.33 -9.81
N VAL A 79 -1.12 -5.71 -9.10
CA VAL A 79 -1.13 -5.56 -7.65
C VAL A 79 -1.30 -4.09 -7.33
N TYR A 80 -2.27 -3.80 -6.49
CA TYR A 80 -2.63 -2.45 -6.09
C TYR A 80 -2.12 -2.17 -4.68
N TRP A 81 -1.45 -1.04 -4.49
CA TRP A 81 -0.98 -0.58 -3.20
C TRP A 81 -1.74 0.67 -2.78
N PHE A 82 -2.19 0.73 -1.53
CA PHE A 82 -2.90 1.89 -1.01
C PHE A 82 -2.68 2.05 0.48
N ASN A 83 -2.73 3.28 0.96
CA ASN A 83 -2.65 3.60 2.38
C ASN A 83 -4.05 3.80 2.97
N THR A 84 -4.15 3.61 4.27
CA THR A 84 -5.31 3.99 5.09
C THR A 84 -5.02 5.28 5.86
N GLU A 85 -5.96 5.70 6.70
CA GLU A 85 -5.82 6.86 7.57
C GLU A 85 -4.57 6.74 8.47
N ASN A 86 -4.06 7.89 8.94
CA ASN A 86 -2.86 7.97 9.79
C ASN A 86 -3.19 7.61 11.26
N GLU A 87 -3.86 6.48 11.46
CA GLU A 87 -4.33 5.97 12.74
C GLU A 87 -3.78 4.55 12.94
N PHE A 88 -2.59 4.45 13.52
CA PHE A 88 -1.91 3.17 13.68
C PHE A 88 -0.99 3.15 14.89
N ILE A 89 -0.72 1.94 15.39
CA ILE A 89 0.33 1.71 16.39
C ILE A 89 1.52 0.99 15.76
N LYS A 90 2.70 1.32 16.28
CA LYS A 90 3.96 0.67 15.92
C LYS A 90 4.56 0.02 17.15
N ALA A 91 4.91 -1.26 17.05
CA ALA A 91 5.60 -1.98 18.12
C ALA A 91 6.63 -2.93 17.50
N SER A 92 7.90 -2.78 17.88
CA SER A 92 9.00 -3.63 17.40
C SER A 92 9.06 -3.79 15.87
N GLY A 93 8.78 -2.71 15.13
CA GLY A 93 8.72 -2.71 13.66
C GLY A 93 7.41 -3.21 13.05
N PHE A 94 6.54 -3.85 13.82
CA PHE A 94 5.21 -4.21 13.35
C PHE A 94 4.30 -2.98 13.32
N VAL A 95 3.38 -2.99 12.35
CA VAL A 95 2.33 -1.99 12.20
C VAL A 95 0.99 -2.67 12.39
N LYS A 96 0.15 -2.06 13.23
CA LYS A 96 -1.27 -2.39 13.31
C LYS A 96 -2.05 -1.15 12.94
N ASP A 97 -2.83 -1.28 11.87
CA ASP A 97 -3.81 -0.29 11.46
C ASP A 97 -4.97 -0.28 12.45
N LEU A 98 -5.33 0.92 12.94
CA LEU A 98 -6.44 1.17 13.86
C LEU A 98 -7.50 2.10 13.24
N SER A 99 -7.37 2.42 11.95
CA SER A 99 -8.35 3.22 11.23
C SER A 99 -9.67 2.48 11.02
N ASP A 100 -10.74 3.24 10.79
CA ASP A 100 -12.05 2.71 10.37
C ASP A 100 -11.94 1.81 9.12
N MET A 101 -11.08 2.20 8.17
CA MET A 101 -10.81 1.42 6.97
C MET A 101 -10.11 0.10 7.32
N GLY A 102 -9.12 0.14 8.21
CA GLY A 102 -8.43 -1.03 8.75
C GLY A 102 -9.38 -2.02 9.41
N ASP A 103 -10.30 -1.53 10.26
CA ASP A 103 -11.32 -2.34 10.92
C ASP A 103 -12.29 -2.98 9.93
N LEU A 104 -12.72 -2.23 8.92
CA LEU A 104 -13.59 -2.74 7.86
C LEU A 104 -12.90 -3.83 7.04
N ILE A 105 -11.60 -3.66 6.73
CA ILE A 105 -10.79 -4.67 6.07
C ILE A 105 -10.75 -5.95 6.90
N GLN A 106 -10.41 -5.86 8.20
CA GLN A 106 -10.33 -7.05 9.06
C GLN A 106 -11.68 -7.76 9.19
N LYS A 107 -12.77 -7.00 9.29
CA LYS A 107 -14.13 -7.55 9.30
C LYS A 107 -14.43 -8.32 8.01
N LYS A 108 -14.14 -7.73 6.85
CA LYS A 108 -14.39 -8.36 5.53
C LYS A 108 -13.53 -9.58 5.30
N LYS A 109 -12.26 -9.53 5.70
CA LYS A 109 -11.36 -10.69 5.67
C LYS A 109 -11.93 -11.87 6.47
N ARG A 110 -12.41 -11.62 7.69
CA ARG A 110 -13.05 -12.64 8.52
C ARG A 110 -14.35 -13.19 7.92
N GLU A 111 -15.18 -12.33 7.32
CA GLU A 111 -16.45 -12.73 6.68
C GLU A 111 -16.21 -13.63 5.45
N LEU A 112 -15.14 -13.38 4.70
CA LEU A 112 -14.89 -14.02 3.40
C LEU A 112 -13.80 -15.09 3.44
N GLY A 113 -13.10 -15.25 4.56
CA GLY A 113 -12.02 -16.22 4.71
C GLY A 113 -10.77 -15.90 3.88
N ILE A 114 -10.48 -14.61 3.65
CA ILE A 114 -9.32 -14.10 2.87
C ILE A 114 -8.31 -13.36 3.74
#